data_AF-A0A836JC23-F1
#
_entry.id   AF-A0A836JC23-F1
#
_cell.length_a   1.000
_cell.length_b   1.000
_cell.length_c   1.000
_cell.angle_alpha   90.00
_cell.angle_beta   90.00
_cell.angle_gamma   90.00
#
_symmetry.space_group_name_H-M   'P 1'
#
loop_
_entity.id
_entity.type
_entity.pdbx_description
1 polymer ?
#
loop_
_entity_poly.entity_id
_entity_poly.type
_entity_poly.pdbx_seq_one_letter_code
_entity_poly.pdbx_strand_id
1 'polypeptide(L)'
;MLMERTKKRQYYESTERSCNQMISKLAVTLRNSVVKENDTEIIIKQLKDGSADKITSWVQLKILAIARPAVIIYSYTMLVIFLRIQLNLISGHMYKHAQNTNNGIIGTEVQKRYMALSKYFIDEGIKDLSEFIQNKVSEVTASLSLTEQLTLRDLEQIYWAITSSVSADSSKDPVKNFIYYTLQHDIENSDTSVYSKLRDQMLDVSESEEVQDLMQKNIRTGFVLLMDHISVYFSEPSKTNSVQNKASFSEESNAENSILTRKENISDFSGFVDLNKTTIALAKIIPIMNGQVPDNPISDDIAENWLQRLIFNNDLKTLGANLYEAVC
;
A
#
# COMPACT_ATOMS: atom_id res chain seq x y z
N MET A 1 -38.43 12.89 15.69
CA MET A 1 -38.16 12.40 14.31
C MET A 1 -37.10 13.20 13.55
N LEU A 2 -37.30 14.47 13.15
CA LEU A 2 -36.25 15.24 12.41
C LEU A 2 -35.01 15.54 13.27
N MET A 3 -35.21 15.97 14.52
CA MET A 3 -34.13 16.30 15.45
C MET A 3 -33.25 15.08 15.81
N GLU A 4 -33.86 13.89 15.94
CA GLU A 4 -33.13 12.64 16.22
C GLU A 4 -32.27 12.21 15.02
N ARG A 5 -32.82 12.31 13.80
CA ARG A 5 -32.05 12.06 12.56
C ARG A 5 -30.85 13.00 12.45
N THR A 6 -31.02 14.28 12.75
CA THR A 6 -29.92 15.26 12.75
C THR A 6 -28.86 14.91 13.80
N LYS A 7 -29.26 14.52 15.02
CA LYS A 7 -28.32 14.11 16.07
C LYS A 7 -27.53 12.85 15.69
N LYS A 8 -28.19 11.82 15.14
CA LYS A 8 -27.55 10.58 14.66
C LYS A 8 -26.50 10.90 13.60
N ARG A 9 -26.86 11.73 12.61
CA ARG A 9 -25.95 12.16 11.55
C ARG A 9 -24.75 12.95 12.08
N GLN A 10 -24.96 13.90 12.98
CA GLN A 10 -23.85 14.67 13.57
C GLN A 10 -22.88 13.80 14.36
N TYR A 11 -23.40 12.80 15.08
CA TYR A 11 -22.57 11.84 15.80
C TYR A 11 -21.72 11.01 14.83
N TYR A 12 -22.33 10.47 13.77
CA TYR A 12 -21.62 9.76 12.71
C TYR A 12 -20.54 10.61 12.02
N GLU A 13 -20.86 11.86 11.64
CA GLU A 13 -19.88 12.79 11.05
C GLU A 13 -18.68 13.05 11.99
N SER A 14 -18.91 13.01 13.31
CA SER A 14 -17.82 13.09 14.30
C SER A 14 -17.01 11.80 14.35
N THR A 15 -17.66 10.64 14.37
CA THR A 15 -17.00 9.32 14.30
C THR A 15 -16.12 9.20 13.06
N GLU A 16 -16.62 9.60 11.90
CA GLU A 16 -15.86 9.57 10.64
C GLU A 16 -14.59 10.44 10.70
N ARG A 17 -14.70 11.65 11.27
CA ARG A 17 -13.53 12.53 11.50
C ARG A 17 -12.51 11.88 12.44
N SER A 18 -12.96 11.31 13.56
CA SER A 18 -12.09 10.60 14.49
C SER A 18 -11.44 9.36 13.85
N CYS A 19 -12.17 8.64 12.99
CA CYS A 19 -11.67 7.49 12.25
C CYS A 19 -10.55 7.90 11.30
N ASN A 20 -10.76 8.95 10.49
CA ASN A 20 -9.72 9.45 9.58
C ASN A 20 -8.46 9.87 10.35
N GLN A 21 -8.60 10.54 11.49
CA GLN A 21 -7.46 10.93 12.33
C GLN A 21 -6.71 9.71 12.89
N MET A 22 -7.43 8.67 13.30
CA MET A 22 -6.82 7.44 13.83
C MET A 22 -6.12 6.66 12.72
N ILE A 23 -6.74 6.53 11.53
CA ILE A 23 -6.15 5.96 10.33
C ILE A 23 -4.82 6.65 10.02
N SER A 24 -4.81 7.98 9.91
CA SER A 24 -3.59 8.73 9.58
C SER A 24 -2.48 8.52 10.62
N LYS A 25 -2.81 8.49 11.91
CA LYS A 25 -1.82 8.26 12.97
C LYS A 25 -1.25 6.85 12.93
N LEU A 26 -2.10 5.84 12.81
CA LEU A 26 -1.66 4.44 12.83
C LEU A 26 -0.97 4.03 11.53
N ALA A 27 -1.32 4.64 10.39
CA ALA A 27 -0.64 4.44 9.12
C ALA A 27 0.83 4.83 9.19
N VAL A 28 1.18 5.92 9.89
CA VAL A 28 2.59 6.31 10.10
C VAL A 28 3.36 5.22 10.85
N THR A 29 2.79 4.71 11.94
CA THR A 29 3.44 3.62 12.71
C THR A 29 3.55 2.35 11.88
N LEU A 30 2.49 1.99 11.15
CA LEU A 30 2.45 0.81 10.30
C LEU A 30 3.49 0.90 9.16
N ARG A 31 3.64 2.07 8.53
CA ARG A 31 4.69 2.33 7.53
C ARG A 31 6.08 2.04 8.08
N ASN A 32 6.37 2.52 9.28
CA ASN A 32 7.67 2.31 9.92
C ASN A 32 7.92 0.83 10.19
N SER A 33 6.89 0.08 10.63
CA SER A 33 6.99 -1.37 10.75
C SER A 33 7.25 -2.03 9.39
N VAL A 34 6.54 -1.65 8.33
CA VAL A 34 6.77 -2.20 6.97
C VAL A 34 8.19 -1.93 6.47
N VAL A 35 8.68 -0.70 6.62
CA VAL A 35 10.05 -0.33 6.22
C VAL A 35 11.07 -1.19 6.98
N LYS A 36 10.87 -1.38 8.28
CA LYS A 36 11.73 -2.20 9.13
C LYS A 36 11.72 -3.68 8.73
N GLU A 37 10.55 -4.27 8.52
CA GLU A 37 10.44 -5.70 8.16
C GLU A 37 10.87 -5.97 6.70
N ASN A 38 11.01 -4.91 5.87
CA ASN A 38 11.47 -4.98 4.49
C ASN A 38 12.75 -4.14 4.29
N ASP A 39 13.65 -4.11 5.27
CA ASP A 39 14.83 -3.22 5.30
C ASP A 39 15.86 -3.56 4.21
N THR A 40 16.11 -2.59 3.33
CA THR A 40 17.10 -2.68 2.25
C THR A 40 18.41 -1.99 2.56
N GLU A 41 18.45 -1.07 3.53
CA GLU A 41 19.60 -0.20 3.79
C GLU A 41 20.82 -0.98 4.28
N ILE A 42 20.59 -2.01 5.09
CA ILE A 42 21.66 -2.92 5.55
C ILE A 42 22.33 -3.58 4.34
N ILE A 43 21.55 -4.09 3.40
CA ILE A 43 22.06 -4.78 2.20
C ILE A 43 22.77 -3.79 1.28
N ILE A 44 22.19 -2.61 1.07
CA ILE A 44 22.78 -1.54 0.27
C ILE A 44 24.13 -1.11 0.84
N LYS A 45 24.23 -0.96 2.16
CA LYS A 45 25.48 -0.61 2.84
C LYS A 45 26.54 -1.70 2.66
N GLN A 46 26.20 -2.96 2.87
CA GLN A 46 27.13 -4.08 2.68
C GLN A 46 27.62 -4.19 1.22
N LEU A 47 26.73 -3.92 0.25
CA LEU A 47 27.09 -3.87 -1.17
C LEU A 47 28.05 -2.73 -1.50
N LYS A 48 27.86 -1.54 -0.89
CA LYS A 48 28.74 -0.38 -1.05
C LYS A 48 30.12 -0.60 -0.43
N ASP A 49 30.16 -1.22 0.75
CA ASP A 49 31.39 -1.47 1.50
C ASP A 49 32.16 -2.70 0.98
N GLY A 50 31.58 -3.44 0.01
CA GLY A 50 32.19 -4.62 -0.61
C GLY A 50 32.28 -5.85 0.30
N SER A 51 31.58 -5.84 1.44
CA SER A 51 31.58 -6.91 2.43
C SER A 51 30.54 -8.01 2.19
N ALA A 52 29.61 -7.78 1.25
CA ALA A 52 28.56 -8.71 0.88
C ALA A 52 28.92 -9.63 -0.29
N ASP A 53 28.32 -10.82 -0.32
CA ASP A 53 28.21 -11.60 -1.55
C ASP A 53 27.28 -10.86 -2.52
N LYS A 54 27.86 -10.36 -3.63
CA LYS A 54 27.15 -9.45 -4.53
C LYS A 54 25.87 -10.06 -5.08
N ILE A 55 25.92 -11.30 -5.57
CA ILE A 55 24.78 -11.92 -6.26
C ILE A 55 23.65 -12.18 -5.27
N THR A 56 23.97 -12.80 -4.13
CA THR A 56 22.98 -13.11 -3.08
C THR A 56 22.34 -11.83 -2.54
N SER A 57 23.12 -10.79 -2.27
CA SER A 57 22.61 -9.51 -1.80
C SER A 57 21.71 -8.81 -2.82
N TRP A 58 22.04 -8.84 -4.12
CA TRP A 58 21.15 -8.29 -5.15
C TRP A 58 19.85 -9.09 -5.33
N VAL A 59 19.90 -10.42 -5.18
CA VAL A 59 18.69 -11.26 -5.18
C VAL A 59 17.80 -10.95 -3.98
N GLN A 60 18.38 -10.79 -2.78
CA GLN A 60 17.62 -10.40 -1.60
C GLN A 60 17.04 -8.99 -1.75
N LEU A 61 17.83 -8.04 -2.28
CA LEU A 61 17.37 -6.67 -2.54
C LEU A 61 16.21 -6.63 -3.54
N LYS A 62 16.23 -7.49 -4.56
CA LYS A 62 15.11 -7.68 -5.50
C LYS A 62 13.82 -8.04 -4.75
N ILE A 63 13.89 -9.04 -3.87
CA ILE A 63 12.73 -9.52 -3.11
C ILE A 63 12.17 -8.41 -2.23
N LEU A 64 13.01 -7.77 -1.42
CA LEU A 64 12.57 -6.73 -0.49
C LEU A 64 12.03 -5.48 -1.21
N ALA A 65 12.69 -5.04 -2.29
CA ALA A 65 12.26 -3.86 -3.05
C ALA A 65 10.90 -4.04 -3.72
N ILE A 66 10.59 -5.26 -4.20
CA ILE A 66 9.29 -5.58 -4.80
C ILE A 66 8.23 -5.85 -3.72
N ALA A 67 8.61 -6.50 -2.61
CA ALA A 67 7.70 -6.79 -1.51
C ALA A 67 7.23 -5.53 -0.78
N ARG A 68 8.12 -4.58 -0.52
CA ARG A 68 7.83 -3.38 0.29
C ARG A 68 6.59 -2.59 -0.16
N PRO A 69 6.44 -2.16 -1.44
CA PRO A 69 5.22 -1.48 -1.89
C PRO A 69 3.99 -2.39 -1.89
N ALA A 70 4.14 -3.69 -2.16
CA ALA A 70 3.03 -4.64 -2.06
C ALA A 70 2.51 -4.74 -0.62
N VAL A 71 3.40 -4.85 0.36
CA VAL A 71 3.03 -4.90 1.79
C VAL A 71 2.36 -3.59 2.21
N ILE A 72 2.80 -2.41 1.74
CA ILE A 72 2.09 -1.13 1.98
C ILE A 72 0.66 -1.19 1.43
N ILE A 73 0.47 -1.67 0.20
CA ILE A 73 -0.86 -1.74 -0.42
C ILE A 73 -1.81 -2.63 0.38
N TYR A 74 -1.38 -3.85 0.73
CA TYR A 74 -2.17 -4.77 1.54
C TYR A 74 -2.43 -4.18 2.93
N SER A 75 -1.37 -3.78 3.63
CA SER A 75 -1.46 -3.38 5.04
C SER A 75 -2.28 -2.12 5.26
N TYR A 76 -2.17 -1.11 4.40
CA TYR A 76 -2.99 0.10 4.51
C TYR A 76 -4.47 -0.19 4.20
N THR A 77 -4.75 -1.06 3.22
CA THR A 77 -6.13 -1.47 2.92
C THR A 77 -6.76 -2.16 4.11
N MET A 78 -6.04 -3.12 4.70
CA MET A 78 -6.45 -3.85 5.90
C MET A 78 -6.64 -2.90 7.08
N LEU A 79 -5.71 -1.96 7.31
CA LEU A 79 -5.81 -0.98 8.41
C LEU A 79 -7.08 -0.13 8.29
N VAL A 80 -7.34 0.42 7.10
CA VAL A 80 -8.49 1.31 6.90
C VAL A 80 -9.80 0.55 7.09
N ILE A 81 -9.91 -0.65 6.52
CA ILE A 81 -11.10 -1.51 6.71
C ILE A 81 -11.28 -1.86 8.19
N PHE A 82 -10.21 -2.30 8.85
CA PHE A 82 -10.22 -2.67 10.27
C PHE A 82 -10.72 -1.52 11.15
N LEU A 83 -10.15 -0.32 10.97
CA LEU A 83 -10.52 0.86 11.76
C LEU A 83 -11.92 1.37 11.42
N ARG A 84 -12.37 1.26 10.15
CA ARG A 84 -13.75 1.59 9.76
C ARG A 84 -14.74 0.66 10.46
N ILE A 85 -14.46 -0.65 10.50
CA ILE A 85 -15.29 -1.62 11.22
C ILE A 85 -15.28 -1.30 12.72
N GLN A 86 -14.09 -1.25 13.31
CA GLN A 86 -13.89 -1.05 14.75
C GLN A 86 -14.59 0.22 15.25
N LEU A 87 -14.32 1.38 14.63
CA LEU A 87 -14.81 2.65 15.14
C LEU A 87 -16.30 2.85 14.91
N ASN A 88 -16.85 2.35 13.80
CA ASN A 88 -18.29 2.50 13.52
C ASN A 88 -19.14 1.56 14.38
N LEU A 89 -18.67 0.33 14.66
CA LEU A 89 -19.36 -0.58 15.58
C LEU A 89 -19.44 0.01 16.99
N ILE A 90 -18.30 0.40 17.58
CA ILE A 90 -18.31 0.94 18.95
C ILE A 90 -19.05 2.28 19.03
N SER A 91 -18.89 3.16 18.03
CA SER A 91 -19.64 4.43 17.99
C SER A 91 -21.14 4.20 17.91
N GLY A 92 -21.59 3.17 17.18
CA GLY A 92 -23.00 2.84 17.08
C GLY A 92 -23.58 2.39 18.41
N HIS A 93 -22.87 1.52 19.13
CA HIS A 93 -23.27 1.11 20.48
C HIS A 93 -23.26 2.30 21.44
N MET A 94 -22.22 3.15 21.41
CA MET A 94 -22.16 4.34 22.26
C MET A 94 -23.36 5.27 22.02
N TYR A 95 -23.76 5.48 20.77
CA TYR A 95 -24.91 6.29 20.42
C TYR A 95 -26.23 5.66 20.91
N LYS A 96 -26.44 4.36 20.70
CA LYS A 96 -27.63 3.63 21.18
C LYS A 96 -27.74 3.61 22.71
N HIS A 97 -26.61 3.46 23.40
CA HIS A 97 -26.57 3.53 24.86
C HIS A 97 -26.92 4.93 25.37
N ALA A 98 -26.42 5.99 24.72
CA ALA A 98 -26.75 7.37 25.09
C ALA A 98 -28.25 7.70 24.94
N GLN A 99 -28.99 6.97 24.09
CA GLN A 99 -30.44 7.13 23.94
C GLN A 99 -31.26 6.34 24.97
N ASN A 100 -30.73 5.25 25.53
CA ASN A 100 -31.44 4.40 26.47
C ASN A 100 -31.09 4.78 27.91
N THR A 101 -31.99 5.50 28.60
CA THR A 101 -31.79 5.99 29.98
C THR A 101 -31.50 4.89 31.02
N ASN A 102 -31.79 3.62 30.69
CA ASN A 102 -31.64 2.46 31.57
C ASN A 102 -30.35 1.64 31.34
N ASN A 103 -29.62 1.87 30.25
CA ASN A 103 -28.38 1.15 29.95
C ASN A 103 -27.19 2.08 30.17
N GLY A 104 -26.30 1.72 31.10
CA GLY A 104 -25.11 2.51 31.41
C GLY A 104 -24.24 2.83 30.19
N ILE A 105 -23.40 3.86 30.34
CA ILE A 105 -22.38 4.26 29.36
C ILE A 105 -21.41 3.09 29.16
N ILE A 106 -20.98 2.82 27.92
CA ILE A 106 -19.88 1.87 27.68
C ILE A 106 -18.69 2.34 28.52
N GLY A 107 -18.24 1.49 29.45
CA GLY A 107 -17.14 1.82 30.34
C GLY A 107 -15.91 2.25 29.55
N THR A 108 -15.25 3.30 30.01
CA THR A 108 -14.02 3.83 29.37
C THR A 108 -12.94 2.76 29.24
N GLU A 109 -12.93 1.77 30.14
CA GLU A 109 -12.05 0.61 30.08
C GLU A 109 -12.37 -0.32 28.90
N VAL A 110 -13.65 -0.63 28.66
CA VAL A 110 -14.07 -1.44 27.50
C VAL A 110 -13.69 -0.74 26.19
N GLN A 111 -13.90 0.58 26.11
CA GLN A 111 -13.50 1.36 24.94
C GLN A 111 -11.98 1.28 24.70
N LYS A 112 -11.17 1.50 25.74
CA LYS A 112 -9.70 1.41 25.64
C LYS A 112 -9.25 0.02 25.21
N ARG A 113 -9.77 -1.03 25.85
CA ARG A 113 -9.44 -2.42 25.53
C ARG A 113 -9.81 -2.76 24.09
N TYR A 114 -10.99 -2.36 23.64
CA TYR A 114 -11.44 -2.60 22.27
C TYR A 114 -10.59 -1.84 21.24
N MET A 115 -10.27 -0.57 21.49
CA MET A 115 -9.43 0.23 20.59
C MET A 115 -7.99 -0.32 20.51
N ALA A 116 -7.48 -0.92 21.59
CA ALA A 116 -6.14 -1.50 21.63
C ALA A 116 -5.96 -2.73 20.71
N LEU A 117 -7.04 -3.32 20.19
CA LEU A 117 -6.96 -4.45 19.27
C LEU A 117 -6.13 -4.14 18.01
N SER A 118 -6.13 -2.89 17.54
CA SER A 118 -5.34 -2.47 16.37
C SER A 118 -3.83 -2.58 16.60
N LYS A 119 -3.37 -2.69 17.85
CA LYS A 119 -1.94 -2.80 18.19
C LYS A 119 -1.34 -4.11 17.69
N TYR A 120 -2.08 -5.21 17.74
CA TYR A 120 -1.60 -6.50 17.27
C TYR A 120 -1.20 -6.45 15.80
N PHE A 121 -2.02 -5.82 14.96
CA PHE A 121 -1.72 -5.70 13.53
C PHE A 121 -0.40 -4.97 13.27
N ILE A 122 -0.15 -3.88 14.00
CA ILE A 122 1.03 -3.03 13.83
C ILE A 122 2.31 -3.70 14.34
N ASP A 123 2.19 -4.53 15.37
CA ASP A 123 3.35 -5.14 16.04
C ASP A 123 3.69 -6.51 15.47
N GLU A 124 2.73 -7.45 15.42
CA GLU A 124 2.96 -8.85 15.03
C GLU A 124 2.39 -9.16 13.64
N GLY A 125 1.15 -8.75 13.37
CA GLY A 125 0.50 -9.07 12.09
C GLY A 125 1.26 -8.57 10.85
N ILE A 126 1.95 -7.44 10.97
CA ILE A 126 2.76 -6.89 9.87
C ILE A 126 4.03 -7.70 9.57
N LYS A 127 4.59 -8.38 10.57
CA LYS A 127 5.75 -9.27 10.38
C LYS A 127 5.33 -10.47 9.55
N ASP A 128 4.24 -11.12 9.98
CA ASP A 128 3.67 -12.27 9.29
C ASP A 128 3.25 -11.92 7.86
N LEU A 129 2.63 -10.75 7.66
CA LEU A 129 2.25 -10.27 6.34
C LEU A 129 3.48 -10.00 5.46
N SER A 130 4.52 -9.37 6.02
CA SER A 130 5.75 -9.07 5.29
C SER A 130 6.47 -10.35 4.87
N GLU A 131 6.66 -11.29 5.79
CA GLU A 131 7.29 -12.58 5.51
C GLU A 131 6.52 -13.34 4.42
N PHE A 132 5.19 -13.39 4.54
CA PHE A 132 4.33 -14.06 3.57
C PHE A 132 4.47 -13.45 2.16
N ILE A 133 4.37 -12.13 2.04
CA ILE A 133 4.52 -11.46 0.75
C ILE A 133 5.95 -11.60 0.18
N GLN A 134 6.99 -11.51 1.02
CA GLN A 134 8.37 -11.74 0.61
C GLN A 134 8.57 -13.14 0.04
N ASN A 135 7.98 -14.17 0.67
CA ASN A 135 8.02 -15.54 0.16
C ASN A 135 7.35 -15.64 -1.22
N LYS A 136 6.17 -15.04 -1.41
CA LYS A 136 5.48 -15.04 -2.71
C LYS A 136 6.25 -14.28 -3.79
N VAL A 137 6.88 -13.16 -3.43
CA VAL A 137 7.76 -12.42 -4.36
C VAL A 137 8.99 -13.25 -4.73
N SER A 138 9.59 -13.95 -3.77
CA SER A 138 10.73 -14.85 -4.01
C SER A 138 10.37 -15.96 -5.00
N GLU A 139 9.22 -16.63 -4.79
CA GLU A 139 8.70 -17.67 -5.68
C GLU A 139 8.46 -17.14 -7.10
N VAL A 140 7.72 -16.04 -7.24
CA VAL A 140 7.33 -15.48 -8.55
C VAL A 140 8.54 -14.94 -9.32
N THR A 141 9.54 -14.40 -8.64
CA THR A 141 10.70 -13.77 -9.28
C THR A 141 11.93 -14.68 -9.35
N ALA A 142 11.81 -15.96 -8.96
CA ALA A 142 12.93 -16.90 -8.86
C ALA A 142 13.68 -17.09 -10.20
N SER A 143 12.94 -17.17 -11.31
CA SER A 143 13.52 -17.37 -12.65
C SER A 143 14.06 -16.10 -13.29
N LEU A 144 13.78 -14.92 -12.73
CA LEU A 144 14.14 -13.64 -13.33
C LEU A 144 15.60 -13.29 -13.05
N SER A 145 16.36 -13.06 -14.13
CA SER A 145 17.76 -12.65 -14.02
C SER A 145 17.87 -11.14 -13.76
N LEU A 146 18.91 -10.71 -13.04
CA LEU A 146 19.13 -9.28 -12.77
C LEU A 146 19.39 -8.45 -14.05
N THR A 147 19.82 -9.09 -15.13
CA THR A 147 20.10 -8.46 -16.43
C THR A 147 18.89 -8.45 -17.37
N GLU A 148 17.82 -9.14 -17.01
CA GLU A 148 16.61 -9.28 -17.82
C GLU A 148 15.98 -7.92 -18.12
N GLN A 149 15.62 -7.70 -19.37
CA GLN A 149 15.00 -6.47 -19.85
C GLN A 149 13.49 -6.59 -19.72
N LEU A 150 12.91 -5.77 -18.86
CA LEU A 150 11.47 -5.80 -18.57
C LEU A 150 10.83 -4.51 -19.05
N THR A 151 9.64 -4.62 -19.62
CA THR A 151 8.72 -3.50 -19.89
C THR A 151 7.88 -3.17 -18.66
N LEU A 152 7.13 -2.07 -18.70
CA LEU A 152 6.14 -1.77 -17.65
C LEU A 152 5.08 -2.88 -17.56
N ARG A 153 4.64 -3.42 -18.70
CA ARG A 153 3.69 -4.54 -18.76
C ARG A 153 4.23 -5.79 -18.10
N ASP A 154 5.52 -6.08 -18.22
CA ASP A 154 6.13 -7.22 -17.54
C ASP A 154 6.10 -7.04 -16.02
N LEU A 155 6.32 -5.81 -15.53
CA LEU A 155 6.16 -5.49 -14.10
C LEU A 155 4.71 -5.64 -13.63
N GLU A 156 3.73 -5.20 -14.42
CA GLU A 156 2.31 -5.43 -14.15
C GLU A 156 2.02 -6.93 -14.02
N GLN A 157 2.55 -7.75 -14.94
CA GLN A 157 2.38 -9.20 -14.89
C GLN A 157 3.06 -9.84 -13.67
N ILE A 158 4.21 -9.32 -13.24
CA ILE A 158 4.88 -9.79 -12.01
C ILE A 158 3.99 -9.52 -10.79
N TYR A 159 3.46 -8.31 -10.62
CA TYR A 159 2.55 -8.01 -9.51
C TYR A 159 1.23 -8.77 -9.62
N TRP A 160 0.71 -8.96 -10.83
CA TRP A 160 -0.46 -9.81 -11.04
C TRP A 160 -0.19 -11.27 -10.62
N ALA A 161 0.97 -11.83 -10.96
CA ALA A 161 1.38 -13.16 -10.54
C ALA A 161 1.55 -13.25 -9.01
N ILE A 162 2.13 -12.22 -8.37
CA ILE A 162 2.21 -12.12 -6.89
C ILE A 162 0.81 -12.14 -6.27
N THR A 163 -0.11 -11.28 -6.72
CA THR A 163 -1.48 -11.23 -6.18
C THR A 163 -2.25 -12.52 -6.40
N SER A 164 -2.03 -13.18 -7.54
CA SER A 164 -2.63 -14.49 -7.84
C SER A 164 -2.06 -15.59 -6.94
N SER A 165 -0.74 -15.61 -6.72
CA SER A 165 -0.08 -16.57 -5.82
C SER A 165 -0.50 -16.37 -4.37
N VAL A 166 -0.65 -15.11 -3.92
CA VAL A 166 -1.22 -14.75 -2.61
C VAL A 166 -2.64 -15.29 -2.46
N SER A 167 -3.51 -15.05 -3.45
CA SER A 167 -4.92 -15.46 -3.39
C SER A 167 -5.11 -16.99 -3.47
N ALA A 168 -4.16 -17.70 -4.08
CA ALA A 168 -4.15 -19.15 -4.21
C ALA A 168 -3.77 -19.86 -2.90
N ASP A 169 -2.98 -19.21 -2.03
CA ASP A 169 -2.63 -19.74 -0.72
C ASP A 169 -3.71 -19.42 0.31
N SER A 170 -4.81 -20.17 0.25
CA SER A 170 -6.00 -19.93 1.08
C SER A 170 -5.72 -19.93 2.59
N SER A 171 -4.61 -20.53 3.03
CA SER A 171 -4.24 -20.61 4.45
C SER A 171 -3.68 -19.31 5.01
N LYS A 172 -3.07 -18.47 4.15
CA LYS A 172 -2.41 -17.23 4.52
C LYS A 172 -2.83 -16.03 3.67
N ASP A 173 -3.78 -16.20 2.75
CA ASP A 173 -4.38 -15.10 2.00
C ASP A 173 -4.91 -14.03 2.96
N PRO A 174 -4.38 -12.79 2.96
CA PRO A 174 -4.76 -11.74 3.90
C PRO A 174 -6.19 -11.23 3.71
N VAL A 175 -6.81 -11.48 2.55
CA VAL A 175 -8.22 -11.15 2.33
C VAL A 175 -9.11 -12.15 3.07
N LYS A 176 -8.86 -13.45 2.92
CA LYS A 176 -9.64 -14.52 3.56
C LYS A 176 -9.32 -14.69 5.04
N ASN A 177 -8.06 -14.46 5.41
CA ASN A 177 -7.56 -14.60 6.78
C ASN A 177 -7.33 -13.23 7.42
N PHE A 178 -8.18 -12.25 7.13
CA PHE A 178 -8.04 -10.87 7.59
C PHE A 178 -7.88 -10.77 9.12
N ILE A 179 -8.63 -11.59 9.86
CA ILE A 179 -8.57 -11.64 11.33
C ILE A 179 -7.22 -12.15 11.84
N TYR A 180 -6.63 -13.15 11.18
CA TYR A 180 -5.31 -13.70 11.56
C TYR A 180 -4.25 -12.59 11.64
N TYR A 181 -4.28 -11.67 10.68
CA TYR A 181 -3.32 -10.57 10.66
C TYR A 181 -3.69 -9.43 11.60
N THR A 182 -4.98 -9.21 11.89
CA THR A 182 -5.41 -7.99 12.56
C THR A 182 -5.74 -8.14 14.04
N LEU A 183 -6.04 -9.35 14.51
CA LEU A 183 -6.44 -9.61 15.89
C LEU A 183 -5.59 -10.72 16.53
N GLN A 184 -5.25 -10.51 17.80
CA GLN A 184 -4.64 -11.55 18.62
C GLN A 184 -5.66 -12.68 18.90
N HIS A 185 -5.25 -13.93 18.69
CA HIS A 185 -6.09 -15.12 18.86
C HIS A 185 -6.35 -15.47 20.35
N ASP A 186 -5.44 -15.13 21.26
CA ASP A 186 -5.49 -15.55 22.67
C ASP A 186 -5.75 -14.39 23.65
N ILE A 187 -7.01 -14.00 23.80
CA ILE A 187 -7.46 -13.25 24.97
C ILE A 187 -8.66 -13.99 25.57
N GLU A 188 -8.50 -14.50 26.79
CA GLU A 188 -9.43 -15.36 27.51
C GLU A 188 -10.91 -14.94 27.40
N ASN A 189 -11.72 -15.89 26.95
CA ASN A 189 -13.18 -15.83 26.74
C ASN A 189 -13.97 -16.15 28.02
N SER A 190 -13.83 -15.34 29.07
CA SER A 190 -14.65 -15.50 30.28
C SER A 190 -15.50 -14.27 30.62
N ASP A 191 -15.76 -13.39 29.63
CA ASP A 191 -16.49 -12.15 29.88
C ASP A 191 -17.72 -12.02 28.97
N THR A 192 -18.92 -12.18 29.54
CA THR A 192 -20.24 -11.87 28.91
C THR A 192 -20.49 -10.37 28.74
N SER A 193 -19.45 -9.54 28.79
CA SER A 193 -19.54 -8.08 28.79
C SER A 193 -19.79 -7.50 27.39
N VAL A 194 -20.09 -6.19 27.33
CA VAL A 194 -20.23 -5.42 26.09
C VAL A 194 -19.00 -5.58 25.16
N TYR A 195 -17.83 -5.90 25.72
CA TYR A 195 -16.61 -6.14 24.97
C TYR A 195 -16.68 -7.38 24.09
N SER A 196 -17.15 -8.53 24.60
CA SER A 196 -17.24 -9.76 23.80
C SER A 196 -18.22 -9.59 22.64
N LYS A 197 -19.38 -8.96 22.90
CA LYS A 197 -20.34 -8.62 21.84
C LYS A 197 -19.73 -7.74 20.73
N LEU A 198 -18.97 -6.70 21.08
CA LEU A 198 -18.29 -5.85 20.10
C LEU A 198 -17.25 -6.62 19.29
N ARG A 199 -16.53 -7.55 19.93
CA ARG A 199 -15.54 -8.39 19.29
C ARG A 199 -16.19 -9.40 18.34
N ASP A 200 -17.24 -10.09 18.76
CA ASP A 200 -17.95 -11.07 17.94
C ASP A 200 -18.53 -10.40 16.68
N GLN A 201 -19.17 -9.23 16.83
CA GLN A 201 -19.64 -8.47 15.67
C GLN A 201 -18.52 -8.01 14.74
N MET A 202 -17.35 -7.68 15.30
CA MET A 202 -16.19 -7.33 14.49
C MET A 202 -15.67 -8.52 13.70
N LEU A 203 -15.64 -9.71 14.30
CA LEU A 203 -15.26 -10.96 13.63
C LEU A 203 -16.24 -11.28 12.50
N ASP A 204 -17.54 -11.31 12.80
CA ASP A 204 -18.60 -11.60 11.82
C ASP A 204 -18.53 -10.68 10.58
N VAL A 205 -18.37 -9.37 10.81
CA VAL A 205 -18.27 -8.39 9.73
C VAL A 205 -16.96 -8.56 8.95
N SER A 206 -15.85 -8.78 9.64
CA SER A 206 -14.53 -8.90 9.02
C SER A 206 -14.41 -10.14 8.12
N GLU A 207 -15.15 -11.20 8.44
CA GLU A 207 -15.18 -12.44 7.66
C GLU A 207 -16.19 -12.41 6.50
N SER A 208 -17.03 -11.36 6.43
CA SER A 208 -18.08 -11.25 5.39
C SER A 208 -17.52 -11.14 3.97
N GLU A 209 -18.26 -11.70 3.00
CA GLU A 209 -17.91 -11.61 1.57
C GLU A 209 -17.84 -10.15 1.09
N GLU A 210 -18.71 -9.27 1.59
CA GLU A 210 -18.70 -7.84 1.27
C GLU A 210 -17.35 -7.19 1.63
N VAL A 211 -16.82 -7.48 2.83
CA VAL A 211 -15.52 -6.95 3.27
C VAL A 211 -14.38 -7.56 2.46
N GLN A 212 -14.44 -8.86 2.14
CA GLN A 212 -13.42 -9.52 1.33
C GLN A 212 -13.36 -8.95 -0.10
N ASP A 213 -14.50 -8.80 -0.75
CA ASP A 213 -14.61 -8.22 -2.10
C ASP A 213 -14.13 -6.76 -2.13
N LEU A 214 -14.55 -5.97 -1.12
CA LEU A 214 -14.13 -4.58 -0.98
C LEU A 214 -12.62 -4.46 -0.77
N MET A 215 -12.04 -5.34 0.05
CA MET A 215 -10.60 -5.40 0.27
C MET A 215 -9.86 -5.76 -1.01
N GLN A 216 -10.29 -6.82 -1.71
CA GLN A 216 -9.67 -7.27 -2.95
C GLN A 216 -9.72 -6.20 -4.04
N LYS A 217 -10.85 -5.51 -4.19
CA LYS A 217 -11.02 -4.38 -5.12
C LYS A 217 -10.04 -3.24 -4.82
N ASN A 218 -9.88 -2.87 -3.55
CA ASN A 218 -8.96 -1.81 -3.16
C ASN A 218 -7.50 -2.24 -3.36
N ILE A 219 -7.12 -3.47 -2.99
CA ILE A 219 -5.77 -4.00 -3.25
C ILE A 219 -5.41 -3.91 -4.74
N ARG A 220 -6.30 -4.35 -5.64
CA ARG A 220 -6.10 -4.23 -7.10
C ARG A 220 -5.89 -2.78 -7.53
N THR A 221 -6.69 -1.86 -6.98
CA THR A 221 -6.58 -0.41 -7.28
C THR A 221 -5.26 0.18 -6.76
N GLY A 222 -4.76 -0.31 -5.62
CA GLY A 222 -3.44 0.07 -5.10
C GLY A 222 -2.30 -0.37 -6.02
N PHE A 223 -2.38 -1.57 -6.60
CA PHE A 223 -1.37 -2.00 -7.58
C PHE A 223 -1.44 -1.20 -8.88
N VAL A 224 -2.63 -0.81 -9.35
CA VAL A 224 -2.76 0.13 -10.48
C VAL A 224 -2.05 1.44 -10.17
N LEU A 225 -2.27 2.02 -8.98
CA LEU A 225 -1.58 3.24 -8.55
C LEU A 225 -0.06 3.08 -8.51
N LEU A 226 0.44 1.93 -8.06
CA LEU A 226 1.87 1.65 -8.06
C LEU A 226 2.44 1.64 -9.48
N MET A 227 1.74 1.03 -10.43
CA MET A 227 2.15 1.02 -11.84
C MET A 227 2.14 2.42 -12.46
N ASP A 228 1.13 3.25 -12.13
CA ASP A 228 1.06 4.64 -12.55
C ASP A 228 2.33 5.40 -12.11
N HIS A 229 2.74 5.23 -10.85
CA HIS A 229 3.97 5.84 -10.29
C HIS A 229 5.24 5.37 -11.02
N ILE A 230 5.34 4.07 -11.29
CA ILE A 230 6.51 3.46 -11.93
C ILE A 230 6.61 3.85 -13.41
N SER A 231 5.48 4.10 -14.08
CA SER A 231 5.43 4.40 -15.52
C SER A 231 6.28 5.60 -15.95
N VAL A 232 6.47 6.57 -15.05
CA VAL A 232 7.29 7.78 -15.30
C VAL A 232 8.72 7.40 -15.66
N TYR A 233 9.28 6.36 -15.02
CA TYR A 233 10.65 5.90 -15.26
C TYR A 233 10.82 5.14 -16.59
N PHE A 234 9.72 4.69 -17.19
CA PHE A 234 9.70 4.05 -18.52
C PHE A 234 9.47 5.06 -19.66
N SER A 235 9.12 6.30 -19.32
CA SER A 235 8.86 7.38 -20.30
C SER A 235 10.11 8.16 -20.66
N GLU A 236 11.12 8.21 -19.78
CA GLU A 236 12.33 8.98 -20.02
C GLU A 236 13.29 8.20 -20.94
N PRO A 237 13.70 8.76 -22.11
CA PRO A 237 14.76 8.16 -22.88
C PRO A 237 16.00 8.14 -22.00
N SER A 238 16.54 6.94 -21.74
CA SER A 238 17.76 6.77 -20.99
C SER A 238 18.83 7.70 -21.57
N LYS A 239 19.12 8.81 -20.87
CA LYS A 239 20.30 9.61 -21.15
C LYS A 239 21.49 8.74 -20.80
N THR A 240 21.92 7.94 -21.75
CA THR A 240 23.25 7.37 -21.76
C THR A 240 24.17 8.58 -21.76
N ASN A 241 24.82 8.82 -20.64
CA ASN A 241 25.96 9.71 -20.55
C ASN A 241 27.06 9.14 -21.46
N SER A 242 26.97 9.41 -22.75
CA SER A 242 28.12 9.36 -23.64
C SER A 242 29.00 10.54 -23.24
N VAL A 243 29.85 10.32 -22.24
CA VAL A 243 31.03 11.16 -22.03
C VAL A 243 31.94 10.90 -23.22
N GLN A 244 31.66 11.59 -24.33
CA GLN A 244 32.61 11.76 -25.41
C GLN A 244 33.70 12.67 -24.87
N ASN A 245 34.85 12.06 -24.58
CA ASN A 245 36.13 12.73 -24.55
C ASN A 245 36.27 13.60 -25.80
N LYS A 246 36.31 14.92 -25.63
CA LYS A 246 36.96 15.82 -26.58
C LYS A 246 37.85 16.77 -25.84
N ALA A 247 39.13 16.38 -25.77
CA ALA A 247 40.21 17.32 -25.71
C ALA A 247 40.16 18.24 -26.94
N SER A 248 40.42 19.51 -26.66
CA SER A 248 40.62 20.66 -27.54
C SER A 248 41.42 20.40 -28.82
N PHE A 249 41.03 21.05 -29.93
CA PHE A 249 41.92 21.90 -30.73
C PHE A 249 41.09 22.84 -31.65
N SER A 250 41.52 24.10 -31.66
CA SER A 250 41.08 25.25 -32.44
C SER A 250 41.57 25.23 -33.89
N GLU A 251 40.82 25.82 -34.81
CA GLU A 251 41.24 26.86 -35.79
C GLU A 251 40.18 27.09 -36.88
N GLU A 252 40.34 28.18 -37.61
CA GLU A 252 39.32 29.08 -38.14
C GLU A 252 38.82 28.80 -39.58
N SER A 253 37.72 29.49 -39.89
CA SER A 253 37.50 30.29 -41.11
C SER A 253 36.63 29.76 -42.27
N ASN A 254 35.72 30.67 -42.64
CA ASN A 254 35.23 31.04 -43.96
C ASN A 254 33.89 30.49 -44.50
N ALA A 255 33.09 31.49 -44.87
CA ALA A 255 31.78 31.46 -45.47
C ALA A 255 31.81 31.00 -46.93
N GLU A 256 30.74 30.35 -47.39
CA GLU A 256 30.11 30.67 -48.67
C GLU A 256 28.70 30.06 -48.79
N ASN A 257 27.83 30.84 -49.42
CA ASN A 257 26.40 30.61 -49.61
C ASN A 257 26.10 29.43 -50.56
N SER A 258 25.04 28.66 -50.28
CA SER A 258 24.22 28.10 -51.36
C SER A 258 22.78 27.85 -50.93
N ILE A 259 21.91 27.99 -51.92
CA ILE A 259 20.51 28.36 -51.88
C ILE A 259 19.60 27.13 -51.85
N LEU A 260 18.51 27.23 -51.07
CA LEU A 260 17.19 26.60 -51.23
C LEU A 260 17.13 25.18 -51.82
N THR A 261 17.03 24.19 -50.94
CA THR A 261 15.95 23.19 -51.03
C THR A 261 15.36 23.00 -49.63
N ARG A 262 14.34 23.80 -49.31
CA ARG A 262 13.42 23.55 -48.20
C ARG A 262 12.66 22.26 -48.52
N LYS A 263 13.25 21.11 -48.19
CA LYS A 263 12.46 19.93 -47.85
C LYS A 263 12.03 20.16 -46.41
N GLU A 264 10.74 20.41 -46.25
CA GLU A 264 10.07 20.38 -44.96
C GLU A 264 10.23 18.97 -44.38
N ASN A 265 11.31 18.76 -43.63
CA ASN A 265 11.30 17.78 -42.57
C ASN A 265 10.33 18.33 -41.54
N ILE A 266 9.06 17.96 -41.68
CA ILE A 266 8.13 17.93 -40.56
C ILE A 266 8.80 16.98 -39.56
N SER A 267 9.56 17.57 -38.64
CA SER A 267 9.95 16.92 -37.40
C SER A 267 8.65 16.52 -36.75
N ASP A 268 8.33 15.24 -36.85
CA ASP A 268 7.27 14.59 -36.12
C ASP A 268 7.54 14.86 -34.63
N PHE A 269 6.89 15.89 -34.10
CA PHE A 269 6.78 16.18 -32.67
C PHE A 269 5.80 15.20 -32.00
N SER A 270 5.72 13.96 -32.50
CA SER A 270 4.99 12.87 -31.89
C SER A 270 5.91 12.17 -30.88
N GLY A 271 6.29 12.90 -29.83
CA GLY A 271 7.02 12.38 -28.67
C GLY A 271 6.14 11.46 -27.80
N PHE A 272 5.35 10.59 -28.40
CA PHE A 272 4.59 9.55 -27.71
C PHE A 272 5.49 8.31 -27.62
N VAL A 273 6.16 8.16 -26.48
CA VAL A 273 6.92 6.94 -26.18
C VAL A 273 5.90 5.83 -25.92
N ASP A 274 5.93 4.77 -26.74
CA ASP A 274 5.16 3.57 -26.47
C ASP A 274 5.78 2.86 -25.26
N LEU A 275 5.17 3.04 -24.08
CA LEU A 275 5.63 2.48 -22.81
C LEU A 275 5.78 0.95 -22.85
N ASN A 276 5.06 0.28 -23.74
CA ASN A 276 5.16 -1.17 -23.90
C ASN A 276 6.40 -1.60 -24.69
N LYS A 277 7.15 -0.65 -25.28
CA LYS A 277 8.40 -0.92 -26.03
C LYS A 277 9.66 -0.49 -25.28
N THR A 278 9.53 0.36 -24.26
CA THR A 278 10.68 0.73 -23.42
C THR A 278 10.98 -0.41 -22.44
N THR A 279 12.22 -0.89 -22.45
CA THR A 279 12.68 -1.90 -21.52
C THR A 279 13.76 -1.37 -20.58
N ILE A 280 13.74 -1.80 -19.33
CA ILE A 280 14.75 -1.48 -18.32
C ILE A 280 15.27 -2.81 -17.72
N ALA A 281 16.59 -2.90 -17.50
CA ALA A 281 17.17 -4.04 -16.82
C ALA A 281 16.62 -4.18 -15.39
N LEU A 282 16.29 -5.38 -14.93
CA LEU A 282 15.76 -5.62 -13.59
C LEU A 282 16.64 -5.01 -12.47
N ALA A 283 17.97 -5.11 -12.59
CA ALA A 283 18.90 -4.47 -11.65
C ALA A 283 18.73 -2.94 -11.52
N LYS A 284 18.25 -2.27 -12.57
CA LYS A 284 17.94 -0.83 -12.54
C LYS A 284 16.50 -0.54 -12.08
N ILE A 285 15.59 -1.50 -12.22
CA ILE A 285 14.22 -1.43 -11.70
C ILE A 285 14.21 -1.57 -10.18
N ILE A 286 15.09 -2.39 -9.60
CA ILE A 286 15.16 -2.61 -8.14
C ILE A 286 15.27 -1.30 -7.34
N PRO A 287 16.20 -0.37 -7.63
CA PRO A 287 16.23 0.93 -6.98
C PRO A 287 14.96 1.78 -7.19
N ILE A 288 14.31 1.67 -8.35
CA ILE A 288 13.04 2.37 -8.63
C ILE A 288 11.93 1.83 -7.73
N MET A 289 11.80 0.50 -7.60
CA MET A 289 10.82 -0.13 -6.70
C MET A 289 11.10 0.24 -5.25
N ASN A 290 12.37 0.17 -4.84
CA ASN A 290 12.75 0.52 -3.48
C ASN A 290 12.43 1.98 -3.15
N GLY A 291 12.60 2.87 -4.13
CA GLY A 291 12.28 4.29 -4.02
C GLY A 291 10.79 4.61 -3.95
N GLN A 292 9.89 3.68 -4.24
CA GLN A 292 8.44 3.92 -4.13
C GLN A 292 8.00 4.12 -2.67
N VAL A 293 8.63 3.39 -1.75
CA VAL A 293 8.42 3.50 -0.30
C VAL A 293 9.77 3.80 0.36
N PRO A 294 10.21 5.07 0.36
CA PRO A 294 11.49 5.46 0.95
C PRO A 294 11.44 5.33 2.47
N ASP A 295 12.58 5.14 3.14
CA ASP A 295 12.58 4.99 4.60
C ASP A 295 12.02 6.23 5.31
N ASN A 296 12.44 7.42 4.84
CA ASN A 296 11.85 8.68 5.24
C ASN A 296 10.71 9.06 4.27
N PRO A 297 9.49 9.33 4.76
CA PRO A 297 8.39 9.77 3.90
C PRO A 297 8.76 11.04 3.12
N ILE A 298 8.40 11.06 1.84
CA ILE A 298 8.50 12.24 0.97
C ILE A 298 7.11 12.61 0.47
N SER A 299 6.94 13.85 0.04
CA SER A 299 5.71 14.30 -0.61
C SER A 299 5.40 13.41 -1.80
N ASP A 300 4.12 13.03 -1.93
CA ASP A 300 3.61 12.26 -3.04
C ASP A 300 4.21 10.85 -3.16
N ASP A 301 4.73 10.26 -2.08
CA ASP A 301 5.12 8.85 -2.11
C ASP A 301 3.90 7.92 -2.28
N ILE A 302 4.15 6.65 -2.63
CA ILE A 302 3.07 5.71 -2.90
C ILE A 302 2.20 5.46 -1.67
N ALA A 303 2.80 5.47 -0.47
CA ALA A 303 2.11 5.18 0.77
C ALA A 303 1.14 6.32 1.12
N GLU A 304 1.58 7.58 1.03
CA GLU A 304 0.74 8.75 1.23
C GLU A 304 -0.41 8.79 0.23
N ASN A 305 -0.11 8.66 -1.07
CA ASN A 305 -1.12 8.67 -2.12
C ASN A 305 -2.15 7.55 -1.95
N TRP A 306 -1.68 6.35 -1.60
CA TRP A 306 -2.57 5.21 -1.37
C TRP A 306 -3.47 5.42 -0.15
N LEU A 307 -2.91 5.93 0.96
CA LEU A 307 -3.68 6.24 2.16
C LEU A 307 -4.78 7.27 1.88
N GLN A 308 -4.48 8.33 1.12
CA GLN A 308 -5.46 9.34 0.75
C GLN A 308 -6.59 8.73 -0.08
N ARG A 309 -6.28 7.89 -1.08
CA ARG A 309 -7.31 7.19 -1.87
C ARG A 309 -8.20 6.33 -1.01
N LEU A 310 -7.64 5.60 -0.04
CA LEU A 310 -8.41 4.77 0.89
C LEU A 310 -9.31 5.61 1.83
N ILE A 311 -8.79 6.68 2.44
CA ILE A 311 -9.55 7.55 3.34
C ILE A 311 -10.76 8.18 2.63
N PHE A 312 -10.58 8.59 1.37
CA PHE A 312 -11.63 9.23 0.58
C PHE A 312 -12.48 8.27 -0.25
N ASN A 313 -12.22 6.97 -0.20
CA ASN A 313 -12.99 5.97 -0.93
C ASN A 313 -14.44 5.92 -0.43
N ASN A 314 -15.40 6.11 -1.35
CA ASN A 314 -16.82 6.13 -1.02
C ASN A 314 -17.36 4.77 -0.57
N ASP A 315 -16.85 3.67 -1.12
CA ASP A 315 -17.29 2.33 -0.75
C ASP A 315 -16.85 2.01 0.70
N LEU A 316 -15.62 2.37 1.08
CA LEU A 316 -15.12 2.21 2.45
C LEU A 316 -15.86 3.09 3.46
N LYS A 317 -16.28 4.30 3.06
CA LYS A 317 -17.15 5.15 3.88
C LYS A 317 -18.56 4.58 4.01
N THR A 318 -19.09 4.01 2.93
CA THR A 318 -20.41 3.37 2.89
C THR A 318 -20.44 2.16 3.82
N LEU A 319 -19.39 1.33 3.83
CA LEU A 319 -19.21 0.26 4.82
C LEU A 319 -19.36 0.81 6.26
N GLY A 320 -18.62 1.87 6.59
CA GLY A 320 -18.70 2.51 7.90
C GLY A 320 -20.10 3.02 8.24
N ALA A 321 -20.78 3.67 7.29
CA ALA A 321 -22.14 4.15 7.46
C ALA A 321 -23.13 3.00 7.72
N ASN A 322 -23.07 1.93 6.92
CA ASN A 322 -23.93 0.76 7.05
C ASN A 322 -23.77 0.09 8.42
N LEU A 323 -22.52 -0.08 8.87
CA LEU A 323 -22.23 -0.66 10.19
C LEU A 323 -22.74 0.21 11.33
N TYR A 324 -22.53 1.52 11.24
CA TYR A 324 -23.03 2.45 12.24
C TYR A 324 -24.57 2.43 12.29
N GLU A 325 -25.23 2.39 11.13
CA GLU A 325 -26.69 2.33 11.03
C GLU A 325 -27.28 1.02 11.54
N ALA A 326 -26.64 -0.12 11.24
CA ALA A 326 -27.09 -1.44 11.68
C ALA A 326 -27.06 -1.60 13.22
N VAL A 327 -26.13 -0.92 13.89
CA VAL A 327 -25.98 -0.99 15.35
C VAL A 327 -26.89 0.01 16.08
N CYS A 328 -27.03 1.23 15.55
CA CYS A 328 -27.78 2.35 16.15
C CYS A 328 -29.30 2.19 16.10
#